data_AF-A0A9X1PUG8-F1
#
_entry.id   AF-A0A9X1PUG8-F1
#
_cell.length_a   1.000
_cell.length_b   1.000
_cell.length_c   1.000
_cell.angle_alpha   90.00
_cell.angle_beta   90.00
_cell.angle_gamma   90.00
#
_symmetry.space_group_name_H-M   'P 1'
#
loop_
_entity.id
_entity.type
_entity.pdbx_description
1 polymer ?
#
loop_
_entity_poly.entity_id
_entity_poly.type
_entity_poly.pdbx_seq_one_letter_code
_entity_poly.pdbx_strand_id
1 'polypeptide(L)'
;MSDAARPTSRDRALNVVRGYVDRDGIAVRDAMDGLEAGGSIEVYAILNGLLRSTISIMELTGRPWTLDELVGRADELAASAPPHYEFAVGEATRAWASGDQSAMRAVSCQDIAGAVHITAVGVAVLGLALWGEAGFLAVLKEFHEAATALVDDPSTGV
;
A
#
# COMPACT_ATOMS: atom_id res chain seq x y z
N MET A 1 -16.79 27.84 -1.25
CA MET A 1 -15.69 26.91 -0.90
C MET A 1 -16.32 25.54 -0.82
N SER A 2 -15.96 24.64 -1.75
CA SER A 2 -16.55 23.30 -1.79
C SER A 2 -16.08 22.53 -0.57
N ASP A 3 -17.02 22.08 0.26
CA ASP A 3 -16.79 21.13 1.33
C ASP A 3 -16.54 19.77 0.66
N ALA A 4 -15.32 19.56 0.15
CA ALA A 4 -14.92 18.27 -0.33
C ALA A 4 -14.94 17.34 0.89
N ALA A 5 -15.79 16.32 0.85
CA ALA A 5 -15.87 15.32 1.91
C ALA A 5 -14.46 14.83 2.25
N ARG A 6 -14.14 14.78 3.55
CA ARG A 6 -12.83 14.31 3.99
C ARG A 6 -12.59 12.89 3.44
N PRO A 7 -11.41 12.59 2.88
CA PRO A 7 -11.09 11.26 2.40
C PRO A 7 -11.25 10.22 3.51
N THR A 8 -11.89 9.10 3.20
CA THR A 8 -12.01 7.98 4.12
C THR A 8 -10.66 7.28 4.32
N SER A 9 -10.51 6.45 5.35
CA SER A 9 -9.31 5.60 5.55
C SER A 9 -9.03 4.71 4.33
N ARG A 10 -10.08 4.28 3.62
CA ARG A 10 -9.97 3.54 2.36
C ARG A 10 -9.39 4.39 1.24
N ASP A 11 -9.90 5.61 1.05
CA ASP A 11 -9.40 6.52 0.02
C ASP A 11 -7.93 6.84 0.26
N ARG A 12 -7.56 7.09 1.51
CA ARG A 12 -6.17 7.33 1.91
C ARG A 12 -5.27 6.13 1.64
N ALA A 13 -5.72 4.91 1.97
CA ALA A 13 -4.98 3.68 1.68
C ALA A 13 -4.74 3.49 0.16
N LEU A 14 -5.74 3.76 -0.68
CA LEU A 14 -5.56 3.66 -2.12
C LEU A 14 -4.71 4.80 -2.68
N ASN A 15 -4.85 6.01 -2.15
CA ASN A 15 -4.09 7.18 -2.59
C ASN A 15 -2.61 7.08 -2.23
N VAL A 16 -2.25 6.51 -1.07
CA VAL A 16 -0.84 6.29 -0.73
C VAL A 16 -0.20 5.26 -1.68
N VAL A 17 -0.91 4.19 -2.04
CA VAL A 17 -0.42 3.20 -3.02
C VAL A 17 -0.27 3.83 -4.41
N ARG A 18 -1.26 4.62 -4.85
CA ARG A 18 -1.18 5.35 -6.13
C ARG A 18 -0.02 6.34 -6.15
N GLY A 19 0.18 7.10 -5.07
CA GLY A 19 1.31 8.01 -4.93
C GLY A 19 2.65 7.28 -5.08
N TYR A 20 2.79 6.07 -4.54
CA TYR A 20 3.99 5.26 -4.76
C TYR A 20 4.11 4.77 -6.20
N VAL A 21 3.03 4.28 -6.82
CA VAL A 21 3.04 3.85 -8.23
C VAL A 21 3.46 4.99 -9.16
N ASP A 22 2.92 6.18 -8.94
CA ASP A 22 3.17 7.39 -9.72
C ASP A 22 4.51 8.07 -9.35
N ARG A 23 5.21 7.55 -8.34
CA ARG A 23 6.43 8.14 -7.76
C ARG A 23 6.24 9.61 -7.32
N ASP A 24 5.04 9.91 -6.83
CA ASP A 24 4.64 11.22 -6.35
C ASP A 24 4.69 11.29 -4.82
N GLY A 25 5.83 11.74 -4.29
CA GLY A 25 6.03 11.93 -2.85
C GLY A 25 5.12 13.00 -2.23
N ILE A 26 4.58 13.94 -3.03
CA ILE A 26 3.56 14.90 -2.55
C ILE A 26 2.26 14.17 -2.31
N ALA A 27 1.80 13.36 -3.27
CA ALA A 27 0.59 12.56 -3.12
C ALA A 27 0.70 11.54 -1.96
N VAL A 28 1.86 10.91 -1.78
CA VAL A 28 2.13 10.00 -0.63
C VAL A 28 1.96 10.74 0.70
N ARG A 29 2.55 11.93 0.83
CA ARG A 29 2.45 12.74 2.05
C ARG A 29 1.01 13.21 2.28
N ASP A 30 0.37 13.75 1.25
CA ASP A 30 -0.98 14.33 1.36
C ASP A 30 -2.02 13.25 1.71
N ALA A 31 -1.83 12.01 1.23
CA ALA A 31 -2.67 10.86 1.62
C ALA A 31 -2.60 10.55 3.13
N MET A 32 -1.45 10.81 3.75
CA MET A 32 -1.20 10.54 5.17
C MET A 32 -1.42 11.77 6.06
N ASP A 33 -1.53 12.97 5.49
CA ASP A 33 -1.60 14.21 6.26
C ASP A 33 -2.88 14.30 7.11
N GLY A 34 -2.70 14.75 8.35
CA GLY A 34 -3.77 14.89 9.34
C GLY A 34 -4.42 13.57 9.80
N LEU A 35 -3.84 12.39 9.52
CA LEU A 35 -4.30 11.13 10.11
C LEU A 35 -3.95 11.07 11.59
N GLU A 36 -4.96 10.83 12.41
CA GLU A 36 -4.77 10.42 13.80
C GLU A 36 -4.43 8.92 13.90
N ALA A 37 -3.95 8.49 15.06
CA ALA A 37 -3.50 7.11 15.27
C ALA A 37 -4.57 6.06 14.91
N GLY A 38 -5.85 6.32 15.20
CA GLY A 38 -6.96 5.44 14.83
C GLY A 38 -7.10 5.28 13.32
N GLY A 39 -7.05 6.40 12.58
CA GLY A 39 -7.09 6.38 11.12
C GLY A 39 -5.88 5.66 10.51
N SER A 40 -4.67 5.83 11.06
CA SER A 40 -3.48 5.11 10.61
C SER A 40 -3.60 3.59 10.79
N ILE A 41 -4.24 3.13 11.88
CA ILE A 41 -4.52 1.70 12.10
C ILE A 41 -5.49 1.16 11.05
N GLU A 42 -6.55 1.90 10.72
CA GLU A 42 -7.51 1.50 9.68
C GLU A 42 -6.86 1.44 8.29
N VAL A 43 -6.07 2.45 7.93
CA VAL A 43 -5.29 2.47 6.68
C VAL A 43 -4.38 1.25 6.61
N TYR A 44 -3.63 0.98 7.69
CA TYR A 44 -2.74 -0.19 7.77
C TYR A 44 -3.50 -1.52 7.62
N ALA A 45 -4.67 -1.66 8.26
CA ALA A 45 -5.49 -2.87 8.13
C ALA A 45 -5.98 -3.09 6.69
N ILE A 46 -6.41 -2.03 6.00
CA ILE A 46 -6.84 -2.08 4.59
C ILE A 46 -5.66 -2.48 3.69
N LEU A 47 -4.49 -1.87 3.89
CA LEU A 47 -3.27 -2.20 3.14
C LEU A 47 -2.83 -3.64 3.36
N ASN A 48 -2.91 -4.17 4.59
CA ASN A 48 -2.61 -5.58 4.85
C ASN A 48 -3.58 -6.53 4.15
N GLY A 49 -4.87 -6.16 4.07
CA GLY A 49 -5.85 -6.88 3.27
C GLY A 49 -5.45 -6.91 1.79
N LEU A 50 -5.13 -5.76 1.21
CA LEU A 50 -4.67 -5.64 -0.17
C LEU A 50 -3.39 -6.43 -0.43
N LEU A 51 -2.41 -6.34 0.47
CA LEU A 51 -1.15 -7.08 0.35
C LEU A 51 -1.39 -8.59 0.32
N ARG A 52 -2.19 -9.10 1.27
CA ARG A 52 -2.53 -10.52 1.34
C ARG A 52 -3.27 -10.99 0.09
N SER A 53 -4.26 -10.23 -0.38
CA SER A 53 -4.98 -10.52 -1.62
C SER A 53 -4.05 -10.55 -2.83
N THR A 54 -3.13 -9.59 -2.92
CA THR A 54 -2.16 -9.50 -4.02
C THR A 54 -1.22 -10.71 -4.03
N ILE A 55 -0.69 -11.09 -2.87
CA ILE A 55 0.13 -12.30 -2.71
C ILE A 55 -0.66 -13.55 -3.12
N SER A 56 -1.91 -13.71 -2.66
CA SER A 56 -2.72 -14.87 -3.02
C SER A 56 -3.00 -14.96 -4.53
N ILE A 57 -3.24 -13.83 -5.21
CA ILE A 57 -3.39 -13.82 -6.67
C ILE A 57 -2.07 -14.19 -7.35
N MET A 58 -0.93 -13.70 -6.84
CA MET A 58 0.38 -14.10 -7.37
C MET A 58 0.58 -15.60 -7.29
N GLU A 59 0.35 -16.19 -6.12
CA GLU A 59 0.47 -17.64 -5.90
C GLU A 59 -0.41 -18.43 -6.87
N LEU A 60 -1.65 -17.98 -7.11
CA LEU A 60 -2.57 -18.60 -8.05
C LEU A 60 -2.12 -18.50 -9.51
N THR A 61 -1.47 -17.39 -9.90
CA THR A 61 -1.03 -17.18 -11.29
C THR A 61 0.29 -17.87 -11.63
N GLY A 62 1.05 -18.33 -10.63
CA GLY A 62 2.29 -19.09 -10.82
C GLY A 62 3.39 -18.35 -11.60
N ARG A 63 3.28 -17.01 -11.72
CA ARG A 63 4.31 -16.22 -12.40
C ARG A 63 5.63 -16.35 -11.63
N PRO A 64 6.78 -16.54 -12.30
CA PRO A 64 8.11 -16.50 -11.67
C PRO A 64 8.67 -15.07 -11.64
N TRP A 65 9.38 -14.73 -10.56
CA TRP A 65 9.89 -13.39 -10.26
C TRP A 65 11.22 -13.57 -9.56
N THR A 66 12.19 -12.70 -9.88
CA THR A 66 13.44 -12.67 -9.13
C THR A 66 13.29 -11.75 -7.93
N LEU A 67 13.82 -12.18 -6.77
CA LEU A 67 13.83 -11.35 -5.57
C LEU A 67 14.57 -10.02 -5.82
N ASP A 68 15.61 -10.05 -6.65
CA ASP A 68 16.39 -8.86 -7.01
C ASP A 68 15.55 -7.81 -7.75
N GLU A 69 14.68 -8.21 -8.68
CA GLU A 69 13.76 -7.28 -9.37
C GLU A 69 12.75 -6.65 -8.40
N LEU A 70 12.25 -7.43 -7.44
CA LEU A 70 11.30 -6.92 -6.46
C LEU A 70 11.97 -5.94 -5.48
N VAL A 71 13.20 -6.25 -5.04
CA VAL A 71 13.99 -5.35 -4.19
C VAL A 71 14.34 -4.07 -4.94
N GLY A 72 14.80 -4.16 -6.18
CA GLY A 72 15.13 -2.99 -6.99
C GLY A 72 13.93 -2.07 -7.19
N ARG A 73 12.75 -2.62 -7.51
CA ARG A 73 11.51 -1.84 -7.61
C ARG A 73 11.09 -1.23 -6.29
N ALA A 74 11.19 -1.97 -5.18
CA ALA A 74 10.86 -1.44 -3.87
C ALA A 74 11.77 -0.28 -3.47
N ASP A 75 13.08 -0.36 -3.73
CA ASP A 75 14.02 0.74 -3.50
C ASP A 75 13.68 1.96 -4.37
N GLU A 76 13.30 1.76 -5.64
CA GLU A 76 12.83 2.86 -6.51
C GLU A 76 11.58 3.56 -5.96
N LEU A 77 10.59 2.80 -5.48
CA LEU A 77 9.36 3.37 -4.94
C LEU A 77 9.60 4.02 -3.57
N ALA A 78 10.49 3.45 -2.75
CA ALA A 78 10.85 3.94 -1.42
C ALA A 78 11.43 5.36 -1.47
N ALA A 79 12.07 5.76 -2.58
CA ALA A 79 12.57 7.12 -2.79
C ALA A 79 11.46 8.20 -2.76
N SER A 80 10.18 7.82 -2.92
CA SER A 80 9.04 8.73 -2.79
C SER A 80 8.48 8.79 -1.36
N ALA A 81 9.01 7.97 -0.45
CA ALA A 81 8.59 7.98 0.95
C ALA A 81 9.05 9.28 1.64
N PRO A 82 8.35 9.72 2.69
CA PRO A 82 8.84 10.80 3.54
C PRO A 82 10.26 10.49 4.07
N PRO A 83 11.13 11.51 4.29
CA PRO A 83 12.55 11.31 4.64
C PRO A 83 12.84 10.44 5.88
N HIS A 84 11.85 10.27 6.76
CA HIS A 84 11.95 9.46 7.97
C HIS A 84 11.55 7.99 7.75
N TYR A 85 10.97 7.64 6.59
CA TYR A 85 10.51 6.29 6.27
C TYR A 85 11.21 5.65 5.08
N GLU A 86 11.91 6.41 4.23
CA GLU A 86 12.68 5.87 3.10
C GLU A 86 13.62 4.73 3.54
N PHE A 87 14.39 4.95 4.61
CA PHE A 87 15.31 3.95 5.14
C PHE A 87 14.58 2.72 5.71
N ALA A 88 13.50 2.92 6.46
CA ALA A 88 12.71 1.85 7.05
C ALA A 88 12.06 0.96 5.97
N VAL A 89 11.57 1.56 4.88
CA VAL A 89 11.02 0.83 3.73
C VAL A 89 12.10 -0.02 3.06
N GLY A 90 13.30 0.54 2.86
CA GLY A 90 14.43 -0.19 2.29
C GLY A 90 14.89 -1.36 3.18
N GLU A 91 14.99 -1.15 4.50
CA GLU A 91 15.34 -2.23 5.45
C GLU A 91 14.28 -3.33 5.50
N ALA A 92 12.99 -2.97 5.54
CA ALA A 92 11.91 -3.94 5.50
C ALA A 92 11.95 -4.76 4.22
N THR A 93 12.15 -4.12 3.06
CA THR A 93 12.26 -4.81 1.76
C THR A 93 13.38 -5.85 1.76
N ARG A 94 14.56 -5.49 2.28
CA ARG A 94 15.71 -6.42 2.35
C ARG A 94 15.44 -7.57 3.33
N ALA A 95 14.82 -7.28 4.48
CA ALA A 95 14.41 -8.30 5.43
C ALA A 95 13.36 -9.26 4.84
N TRP A 96 12.44 -8.75 4.03
CA TRP A 96 11.49 -9.58 3.29
C TRP A 96 12.21 -10.51 2.32
N ALA A 97 13.09 -9.94 1.48
CA ALA A 97 13.79 -10.68 0.44
C ALA A 97 14.72 -11.77 1.00
N SER A 98 15.30 -11.54 2.18
CA SER A 98 16.12 -12.54 2.89
C SER A 98 15.31 -13.56 3.68
N GLY A 99 13.99 -13.41 3.77
CA GLY A 99 13.12 -14.24 4.61
C GLY A 99 13.27 -13.99 6.12
N ASP A 100 13.92 -12.89 6.52
CA ASP A 100 14.10 -12.51 7.91
C ASP A 100 12.81 -11.90 8.49
N GLN A 101 11.91 -12.77 8.91
CA GLN A 101 10.65 -12.37 9.53
C GLN A 101 10.84 -11.59 10.84
N SER A 102 11.95 -11.80 11.56
CA SER A 102 12.21 -11.11 12.82
C SER A 102 12.58 -9.66 12.56
N ALA A 103 13.49 -9.42 11.61
CA ALA A 103 13.84 -8.06 11.16
C ALA A 103 12.62 -7.35 10.55
N MET A 104 11.83 -8.04 9.74
CA MET A 104 10.60 -7.47 9.17
C MET A 104 9.63 -6.97 10.26
N ARG A 105 9.40 -7.79 11.29
CA ARG A 105 8.54 -7.40 12.43
C ARG A 105 9.16 -6.27 13.23
N ALA A 106 10.48 -6.31 13.45
CA ALA A 106 11.17 -5.26 14.20
C ALA A 106 11.01 -3.89 13.53
N VAL A 107 11.18 -3.80 12.21
CA VAL A 107 11.01 -2.55 11.45
C VAL A 107 9.54 -2.11 11.41
N SER A 108 8.60 -3.03 11.13
CA SER A 108 7.18 -2.70 10.99
C SER A 108 6.48 -2.34 12.30
N CYS A 109 6.99 -2.81 13.45
CA CYS A 109 6.38 -2.57 14.77
C CYS A 109 6.91 -1.31 15.48
N GLN A 110 7.90 -0.60 14.91
CA GLN A 110 8.46 0.61 15.53
C GLN A 110 7.46 1.78 15.52
N ASP A 111 6.71 1.92 14.43
CA ASP A 111 5.77 3.01 14.22
C ASP A 111 4.69 2.60 13.19
N ILE A 112 3.43 2.93 13.47
CA ILE A 112 2.29 2.57 12.62
C ILE A 112 2.33 3.27 11.26
N ALA A 113 2.79 4.52 11.20
CA ALA A 113 2.92 5.23 9.93
C ALA A 113 4.05 4.62 9.08
N GLY A 114 5.18 4.25 9.71
CA GLY A 114 6.20 3.43 9.05
C GLY A 114 5.65 2.12 8.49
N ALA A 115 4.82 1.40 9.27
CA ALA A 115 4.16 0.17 8.82
C ALA A 115 3.25 0.40 7.59
N VAL A 116 2.51 1.51 7.57
CA VAL A 116 1.70 1.91 6.41
C VAL A 116 2.56 2.09 5.16
N HIS A 117 3.68 2.82 5.25
CA HIS A 117 4.57 3.03 4.10
C HIS A 117 5.20 1.74 3.59
N ILE A 118 5.67 0.88 4.50
CA ILE A 118 6.23 -0.44 4.17
C ILE A 118 5.19 -1.30 3.44
N THR A 119 3.98 -1.40 3.97
CA THR A 119 2.92 -2.22 3.37
C THR A 119 2.43 -1.62 2.04
N ALA A 120 2.31 -0.29 1.93
CA ALA A 120 1.91 0.37 0.69
C ALA A 120 2.91 0.13 -0.45
N VAL A 121 4.21 0.21 -0.16
CA VAL A 121 5.27 -0.12 -1.14
C VAL A 121 5.22 -1.59 -1.51
N GLY A 122 5.02 -2.49 -0.54
CA GLY A 122 4.82 -3.92 -0.81
C GLY A 122 3.64 -4.16 -1.78
N VAL A 123 2.49 -3.53 -1.53
CA VAL A 123 1.32 -3.61 -2.41
C VAL A 123 1.63 -3.07 -3.80
N ALA A 124 2.29 -1.91 -3.90
CA ALA A 124 2.62 -1.29 -5.18
C ALA A 124 3.59 -2.15 -6.00
N VAL A 125 4.65 -2.67 -5.40
CA VAL A 125 5.66 -3.51 -6.06
C VAL A 125 5.03 -4.79 -6.60
N LEU A 126 4.25 -5.49 -5.78
CA LEU A 126 3.59 -6.72 -6.22
C LEU A 126 2.54 -6.41 -7.29
N GLY A 127 1.71 -5.39 -7.09
CA GLY A 127 0.69 -4.97 -8.04
C GLY A 127 1.25 -4.63 -9.42
N LEU A 128 2.31 -3.82 -9.46
CA LEU A 128 3.01 -3.46 -10.69
C LEU A 128 3.54 -4.67 -11.45
N ALA A 129 4.00 -5.69 -10.74
CA ALA A 129 4.60 -6.84 -11.38
C ALA A 129 3.58 -7.93 -11.76
N LEU A 130 2.39 -7.96 -11.14
CA LEU A 130 1.26 -8.74 -11.64
C LEU A 130 0.65 -8.13 -12.90
N TRP A 131 0.32 -6.83 -12.85
CA TRP A 131 -0.61 -6.19 -13.79
C TRP A 131 0.03 -5.09 -14.65
N GLY A 132 1.29 -4.72 -14.41
CA GLY A 132 1.87 -3.50 -14.96
C GLY A 132 1.22 -2.25 -14.35
N GLU A 133 1.76 -1.08 -14.69
CA GLU A 133 1.29 0.21 -14.15
C GLU A 133 -0.18 0.48 -14.47
N ALA A 134 -0.54 0.53 -15.75
CA ALA A 134 -1.91 0.83 -16.18
C ALA A 134 -2.93 -0.21 -15.67
N GLY A 135 -2.56 -1.49 -15.69
CA GLY A 135 -3.43 -2.56 -15.20
C GLY A 135 -3.63 -2.49 -13.68
N PHE A 136 -2.58 -2.21 -12.92
CA PHE A 136 -2.69 -2.09 -11.48
C PHE A 136 -3.51 -0.87 -11.06
N LEU A 137 -3.31 0.28 -11.71
CA LEU A 137 -4.12 1.47 -11.45
C LEU A 137 -5.61 1.23 -11.77
N ALA A 138 -5.92 0.47 -12.82
CA ALA A 138 -7.29 0.05 -13.11
C ALA A 138 -7.87 -0.84 -12.01
N VAL A 139 -7.11 -1.81 -11.49
CA VAL A 139 -7.53 -2.67 -10.36
C VAL A 139 -7.82 -1.83 -9.10
N LEU A 140 -6.97 -0.86 -8.76
CA LEU A 140 -7.20 0.02 -7.61
C LEU A 140 -8.44 0.89 -7.79
N LYS A 141 -8.73 1.31 -9.02
CA LYS A 141 -9.96 2.05 -9.36
C LYS A 141 -11.20 1.17 -9.17
N GLU A 142 -11.22 -0.02 -9.77
CA GLU A 142 -12.33 -0.98 -9.64
C GLU A 142 -12.58 -1.36 -8.17
N PHE A 143 -11.52 -1.56 -7.38
CA PHE A 143 -11.64 -1.82 -5.95
C PHE A 143 -12.33 -0.66 -5.20
N HIS A 144 -11.96 0.59 -5.53
CA HIS A 144 -12.61 1.76 -4.95
C HIS A 144 -14.10 1.82 -5.31
N GLU A 145 -14.43 1.66 -6.60
CA GLU A 145 -15.81 1.71 -7.09
C GLU A 145 -16.68 0.60 -6.49
N ALA A 146 -16.18 -0.64 -6.42
CA ALA A 146 -16.88 -1.75 -5.80
C ALA A 146 -17.10 -1.53 -4.30
N ALA A 147 -16.10 -0.98 -3.59
CA ALA A 147 -16.21 -0.74 -2.17
C ALA A 147 -17.15 0.43 -1.83
N THR A 148 -17.27 1.44 -2.70
CA THR A 148 -18.26 2.52 -2.57
C THR A 148 -19.67 1.99 -2.82
N ALA A 149 -19.87 1.20 -3.87
CA ALA A 149 -21.17 0.59 -4.17
C ALA A 149 -21.70 -0.28 -3.01
N LEU A 150 -20.82 -1.00 -2.29
CA LEU A 150 -21.20 -1.80 -1.12
C LEU A 150 -21.63 -0.97 0.09
N VAL A 151 -21.14 0.26 0.23
CA VAL A 151 -21.52 1.17 1.34
C VAL A 151 -22.86 1.84 1.02
N ASP A 152 -23.12 2.12 -0.26
CA ASP A 152 -24.32 2.78 -0.73
C ASP A 152 -25.51 1.82 -0.94
N ASP A 153 -25.31 0.50 -0.81
CA ASP A 153 -26.38 -0.50 -0.88
C ASP A 153 -27.15 -0.59 0.45
N PRO A 154 -28.44 -0.16 0.51
CA PRO A 154 -29.23 -0.21 1.74
C PRO A 154 -29.68 -1.63 2.13
N SER A 155 -29.26 -2.68 1.42
CA SER A 155 -29.68 -4.06 1.67
C SER A 155 -28.77 -4.91 2.57
N THR A 156 -27.60 -4.41 2.98
CA THR A 156 -26.69 -5.12 3.91
C THR A 156 -26.91 -4.77 5.39
N GLY A 157 -28.17 -4.75 5.81
CA GLY A 157 -28.56 -4.85 7.22
C GLY A 157 -29.16 -6.23 7.49
N VAL A 158 -28.34 -7.17 7.96
CA VAL A 158 -28.79 -8.45 8.55
C VAL A 158 -28.27 -8.54 9.97
#